data_AF-M0MV22-F1
#
_entry.id   AF-M0MV22-F1
#
_cell.length_a   1.000
_cell.length_b   1.000
_cell.length_c   1.000
_cell.angle_alpha   90.00
_cell.angle_beta   90.00
_cell.angle_gamma   90.00
#
_symmetry.space_group_name_H-M   'P 1'
#
loop_
_entity.id
_entity.type
_entity.pdbx_description
1 polymer ?
#
loop_
_entity_poly.entity_id
_entity_poly.type
_entity_poly.pdbx_seq_one_letter_code
_entity_poly.pdbx_strand_id
1 'polypeptide(L)'
;MGPNVNTADVELSVEQRRALQAGLDTVAARTREYLPDEYVVGAQIIAGTDGPQGTIAVQPPVGAAVSAGFTPDFEELSDGIAEEDRTEVARQLAASAALQVKQAVSDGITPVGR
;
A
#
# COMPACT_ATOMS: atom_id res chain seq x y z
N MET A 1 -34.97 11.22 -5.29
CA MET A 1 -33.89 10.21 -5.29
C MET A 1 -32.99 10.53 -6.47
N GLY A 2 -31.96 11.36 -6.26
CA GLY A 2 -31.00 11.70 -7.32
C GLY A 2 -30.07 10.53 -7.60
N PRO A 3 -29.51 10.39 -8.81
CA PRO A 3 -28.54 9.35 -9.11
C PRO A 3 -27.34 9.51 -8.17
N ASN A 4 -27.08 8.46 -7.40
CA ASN A 4 -25.95 8.35 -6.51
C ASN A 4 -24.68 8.32 -7.37
N VAL A 5 -24.01 9.46 -7.50
CA VAL A 5 -22.70 9.56 -8.15
C VAL A 5 -21.70 8.78 -7.30
N ASN A 6 -21.56 7.50 -7.62
CA ASN A 6 -20.55 6.64 -7.05
C ASN A 6 -19.20 7.14 -7.58
N THR A 7 -18.45 7.83 -6.73
CA THR A 7 -17.20 8.54 -7.01
C THR A 7 -16.01 7.61 -7.33
N ALA A 8 -16.22 6.53 -8.09
CA ALA A 8 -15.29 5.42 -8.23
C ALA A 8 -14.90 5.08 -9.69
N ASP A 9 -15.20 5.94 -10.66
CA ASP A 9 -14.94 5.67 -12.08
C ASP A 9 -14.33 6.89 -12.77
N VAL A 10 -13.06 7.18 -12.47
CA VAL A 10 -12.16 7.49 -13.59
C VAL A 10 -11.90 6.12 -14.20
N GLU A 11 -12.63 5.78 -15.26
CA GLU A 11 -12.75 4.43 -15.84
C GLU A 11 -11.36 3.89 -16.22
N LEU A 12 -10.68 3.23 -15.27
CA LEU A 12 -9.61 2.31 -15.63
C LEU A 12 -10.21 1.28 -16.55
N SER A 13 -9.62 1.10 -17.74
CA SER A 13 -9.95 -0.07 -18.54
C SER A 13 -9.76 -1.33 -17.69
N VAL A 14 -10.56 -2.36 -17.95
CA VAL A 14 -10.44 -3.66 -17.25
C VAL A 14 -9.00 -4.19 -17.32
N GLU A 15 -8.30 -3.92 -18.43
CA GLU A 15 -6.90 -4.28 -18.62
C GLU A 15 -5.96 -3.47 -17.71
N GLN A 16 -6.12 -2.15 -17.65
CA GLN A 16 -5.32 -1.28 -16.79
C GLN A 16 -5.55 -1.60 -15.31
N ARG A 17 -6.81 -1.86 -14.91
CA ARG A 17 -7.14 -2.30 -13.55
C ARG A 17 -6.48 -3.62 -13.21
N ARG A 18 -6.48 -4.59 -14.13
CA ARG A 18 -5.79 -5.87 -13.92
C ARG A 18 -4.27 -5.70 -13.83
N ALA A 19 -3.68 -4.88 -14.69
CA ALA A 19 -2.25 -4.58 -14.67
C ALA A 19 -1.84 -3.90 -13.36
N LEU A 20 -2.62 -2.92 -12.90
CA LEU A 20 -2.40 -2.24 -11.62
C LEU A 20 -2.54 -3.21 -10.44
N GLN A 21 -3.60 -4.01 -10.41
CA GLN A 21 -3.82 -5.01 -9.37
C GLN A 21 -2.65 -6.00 -9.33
N ALA A 22 -2.22 -6.55 -10.47
CA ALA A 22 -1.09 -7.48 -10.55
C ALA A 22 0.23 -6.83 -10.11
N GLY A 23 0.45 -5.57 -10.47
CA GLY A 23 1.60 -4.79 -10.02
C GLY A 23 1.60 -4.62 -8.50
N LEU A 24 0.48 -4.19 -7.92
CA LEU A 24 0.31 -4.04 -6.48
C LEU A 24 0.47 -5.35 -5.71
N ASP A 25 -0.10 -6.45 -6.21
CA ASP A 25 0.08 -7.79 -5.65
C ASP A 25 1.56 -8.21 -5.66
N THR A 26 2.30 -7.87 -6.72
CA THR A 26 3.74 -8.14 -6.80
C THR A 26 4.53 -7.32 -5.78
N VAL A 27 4.20 -6.04 -5.62
CA VAL A 27 4.83 -5.18 -4.59
C VAL A 27 4.50 -5.69 -3.19
N ALA A 28 3.25 -6.08 -2.94
CA ALA A 28 2.82 -6.64 -1.66
C ALA A 28 3.57 -7.94 -1.33
N ALA A 29 3.73 -8.83 -2.31
CA ALA A 29 4.51 -10.05 -2.17
C ALA A 29 5.98 -9.75 -1.83
N ARG A 30 6.64 -8.84 -2.58
CA ARG A 30 8.03 -8.44 -2.28
C ARG A 30 8.17 -7.77 -0.91
N THR A 31 7.20 -6.95 -0.52
CA THR A 31 7.19 -6.31 0.81
C THR A 31 7.13 -7.37 1.90
N ARG A 32 6.32 -8.42 1.70
CA ARG A 32 6.23 -9.55 2.63
C ARG A 32 7.53 -10.34 2.73
N GLU A 33 8.34 -10.44 1.67
CA GLU A 33 9.65 -11.10 1.74
C GLU A 33 10.64 -10.39 2.69
N TYR A 34 10.47 -9.08 2.92
CA TYR A 34 11.30 -8.31 3.85
C TYR A 34 10.77 -8.30 5.28
N LEU A 35 9.58 -8.87 5.52
CA LEU A 35 8.88 -8.81 6.79
C LEU A 35 8.63 -10.22 7.34
N PRO A 36 8.58 -10.40 8.66
CA PRO A 36 8.20 -11.67 9.24
C PRO A 36 6.70 -11.98 9.00
N ASP A 37 6.33 -13.26 9.06
CA ASP A 37 4.99 -13.76 8.72
C ASP A 37 3.83 -13.17 9.55
N GLU A 38 4.15 -12.57 10.69
CA GLU A 38 3.22 -11.86 11.57
C GLU A 38 2.73 -10.52 11.00
N TYR A 39 3.38 -9.99 9.96
CA TYR A 39 2.96 -8.78 9.26
C TYR A 39 1.98 -9.12 8.15
N VAL A 40 0.85 -8.43 8.14
CA VAL A 40 -0.17 -8.59 7.09
C VAL A 40 0.01 -7.48 6.06
N VAL A 41 0.21 -7.85 4.80
CA VAL A 41 0.33 -6.90 3.68
C VAL A 41 -0.90 -7.01 2.80
N GLY A 42 -1.50 -5.88 2.45
CA GLY A 42 -2.64 -5.81 1.54
C GLY A 42 -2.50 -4.65 0.57
N ALA A 43 -3.18 -4.75 -0.57
CA ALA A 43 -3.25 -3.67 -1.55
C ALA A 43 -4.69 -3.41 -1.97
N GLN A 44 -5.00 -2.13 -2.20
CA GLN A 44 -6.30 -1.68 -2.69
C GLN A 44 -6.11 -0.64 -3.79
N ILE A 45 -7.05 -0.59 -4.72
CA ILE A 45 -7.13 0.49 -5.71
C ILE A 45 -8.23 1.44 -5.24
N ILE A 46 -7.89 2.72 -5.14
CA ILE A 46 -8.80 3.80 -4.73
C ILE A 46 -8.91 4.84 -5.84
N ALA A 47 -10.10 5.39 -6.03
CA ALA A 47 -10.27 6.54 -6.89
C ALA A 47 -9.81 7.81 -6.13
N GLY A 48 -8.70 8.41 -6.56
CA GLY A 48 -8.20 9.67 -6.06
C GLY A 48 -8.66 10.86 -6.92
N THR A 49 -8.38 12.07 -6.45
CA THR A 49 -8.73 13.31 -7.14
C THR A 49 -8.01 13.47 -8.49
N ASP A 50 -6.77 12.97 -8.58
CA ASP A 50 -5.93 12.98 -9.79
C ASP A 50 -6.09 11.72 -10.65
N GLY A 51 -7.00 10.82 -10.27
CA GLY A 51 -7.22 9.55 -10.95
C GLY A 51 -7.06 8.33 -10.03
N PRO A 52 -7.13 7.13 -10.61
CA PRO A 52 -7.15 5.87 -9.87
C PRO A 52 -5.76 5.54 -9.30
N GLN A 53 -5.62 5.54 -7.98
CA GLN A 53 -4.36 5.32 -7.29
C GLN A 53 -4.33 3.94 -6.63
N GLY A 54 -3.18 3.29 -6.68
CA GLY A 54 -2.89 2.12 -5.87
C GLY A 54 -2.56 2.54 -4.44
N THR A 55 -2.93 1.73 -3.45
CA THR A 55 -2.51 1.91 -2.07
C THR A 55 -2.10 0.57 -1.51
N ILE A 56 -0.93 0.53 -0.89
CA ILE A 56 -0.43 -0.66 -0.21
C ILE A 56 -0.41 -0.38 1.28
N ALA A 57 -0.98 -1.28 2.06
CA ALA A 57 -1.02 -1.20 3.51
C ALA A 57 -0.29 -2.39 4.12
N VAL A 58 0.51 -2.11 5.14
CA VAL A 58 1.17 -3.11 5.99
C VAL A 58 0.62 -2.94 7.41
N GLN A 59 -0.01 -4.00 7.92
CA GLN A 59 -0.45 -4.10 9.29
C GLN A 59 0.60 -4.90 10.09
N PRO A 60 1.36 -4.25 10.96
CA PRO A 60 2.23 -4.95 11.90
C PRO A 60 1.41 -5.67 12.99
N PRO A 61 2.00 -6.67 13.69
CA PRO A 61 1.33 -7.37 14.80
C PRO A 61 1.03 -6.45 15.99
N VAL A 62 1.81 -5.38 16.15
CA VAL A 62 1.64 -4.38 17.21
C VAL A 62 1.73 -2.98 16.59
N GLY A 63 0.73 -2.14 16.87
CA GLY A 63 0.66 -0.77 16.36
C GLY A 63 -0.32 -0.57 15.21
N ALA A 64 -0.32 0.64 14.65
CA ALA A 64 -1.22 1.04 13.57
C ALA A 64 -0.75 0.50 12.21
N ALA A 65 -1.70 0.31 11.28
CA ALA A 65 -1.38 0.05 9.88
C ALA A 65 -0.62 1.23 9.27
N VAL A 66 0.39 0.91 8.46
CA VAL A 66 1.13 1.88 7.66
C VAL A 66 0.72 1.71 6.20
N SER A 67 0.31 2.80 5.55
CA SER A 67 -0.09 2.79 4.14
C SER A 67 0.77 3.72 3.31
N ALA A 68 1.13 3.28 2.10
CA ALA A 68 1.74 4.11 1.08
C ALA A 68 0.82 4.22 -0.13
N GLY A 69 0.57 5.45 -0.58
CA GLY A 69 -0.06 5.73 -1.86
C GLY A 69 0.94 5.49 -2.99
N PHE A 70 0.45 4.89 -4.07
CA PHE A 70 1.21 4.58 -5.27
C PHE A 70 0.42 5.06 -6.48
N THR A 71 0.96 6.07 -7.17
CA THR A 71 0.38 6.57 -8.42
C THR A 71 1.16 5.96 -9.58
N PRO A 72 0.65 4.91 -10.24
CA PRO A 72 1.28 4.36 -11.43
C PRO A 72 1.27 5.39 -12.56
N ASP A 73 2.30 5.36 -13.40
CA ASP A 73 2.20 5.98 -14.71
C ASP A 73 1.37 5.07 -15.63
N PHE A 74 0.20 5.53 -16.08
CA PHE A 74 -0.71 4.71 -16.88
C PHE A 74 -0.20 4.47 -18.30
N GLU A 75 0.71 5.31 -18.80
CA GLU A 75 1.33 5.12 -20.10
C GLU A 75 2.35 3.98 -20.06
N GLU A 76 3.01 3.78 -18.91
CA GLU A 76 3.99 2.71 -18.68
C GLU A 76 3.37 1.46 -18.02
N LEU A 77 2.16 1.57 -17.46
CA LEU A 77 1.48 0.46 -16.79
C LEU A 77 1.22 -0.74 -17.71
N SER A 78 1.15 -0.53 -19.04
CA SER A 78 1.07 -1.60 -20.03
C SER A 78 2.27 -2.55 -20.01
N ASP A 79 3.45 -2.01 -19.71
CA ASP A 79 4.69 -2.77 -19.52
C ASP A 79 4.84 -3.27 -18.07
N GLY A 80 3.95 -2.81 -17.19
CA GLY A 80 3.91 -3.10 -15.76
C GLY A 80 4.83 -2.19 -14.96
N ILE A 81 4.65 -2.18 -13.63
CA ILE A 81 5.48 -1.36 -12.72
C ILE A 81 6.95 -1.82 -12.82
N ALA A 82 7.95 -0.95 -12.93
CA ALA A 82 9.35 -1.42 -13.01
C ALA A 82 9.79 -2.11 -11.71
N GLU A 83 10.67 -3.11 -11.80
CA GLU A 83 11.11 -3.87 -10.62
C GLU A 83 11.77 -2.97 -9.55
N GLU A 84 12.54 -1.98 -10.00
CA GLU A 84 13.25 -1.03 -9.13
C GLU A 84 12.24 -0.21 -8.31
N ASP A 85 11.20 0.33 -8.96
CA ASP A 85 10.12 1.06 -8.29
C ASP A 85 9.38 0.17 -7.29
N ARG A 86 9.07 -1.08 -7.68
CA ARG A 86 8.42 -2.05 -6.78
C ARG A 86 9.26 -2.30 -5.54
N THR A 87 10.58 -2.44 -5.73
CA THR A 87 11.52 -2.78 -4.65
C THR A 87 11.75 -1.59 -3.72
N GLU A 88 11.85 -0.38 -4.27
CA GLU A 88 11.97 0.85 -3.47
C GLU A 88 10.74 1.06 -2.59
N VAL A 89 9.54 1.01 -3.18
CA VAL A 89 8.27 1.16 -2.45
C VAL A 89 8.15 0.10 -1.35
N ALA A 90 8.45 -1.16 -1.68
CA ALA A 90 8.42 -2.26 -0.71
C ALA A 90 9.35 -2.01 0.48
N ARG A 91 10.59 -1.55 0.23
CA ARG A 91 11.55 -1.24 1.29
C ARG A 91 11.11 -0.05 2.14
N GLN A 92 10.62 1.02 1.53
CA GLN A 92 10.14 2.20 2.26
C GLN A 92 8.98 1.83 3.19
N LEU A 93 8.05 1.02 2.69
CA LEU A 93 6.89 0.56 3.46
C LEU A 93 7.30 -0.37 4.60
N ALA A 94 8.21 -1.32 4.34
CA ALA A 94 8.74 -2.22 5.36
C ALA A 94 9.51 -1.45 6.45
N ALA A 95 10.35 -0.48 6.07
CA ALA A 95 11.09 0.36 7.02
C ALA A 95 10.14 1.18 7.91
N SER A 96 9.07 1.73 7.32
CA SER A 96 8.06 2.49 8.05
C SER A 96 7.26 1.60 9.01
N ALA A 97 6.89 0.39 8.60
CA ALA A 97 6.23 -0.59 9.45
C ALA A 97 7.11 -1.02 10.63
N ALA A 98 8.39 -1.30 10.39
CA ALA A 98 9.35 -1.63 11.44
C ALA A 98 9.52 -0.48 12.45
N LEU A 99 9.57 0.77 11.96
CA LEU A 99 9.62 1.95 12.81
C LEU A 99 8.34 2.09 13.66
N GLN A 100 7.17 1.81 13.07
CA GLN A 100 5.88 1.86 13.75
C GLN A 100 5.81 0.86 14.91
N VAL A 101 6.33 -0.37 14.71
CA VAL A 101 6.42 -1.36 15.80
C VAL A 101 7.35 -0.87 16.90
N LYS A 102 8.54 -0.35 16.55
CA LYS A 102 9.48 0.18 17.55
C LYS A 102 8.83 1.30 18.39
N GLN A 103 8.08 2.18 17.75
CA GLN A 103 7.35 3.25 18.44
C GLN A 103 6.22 2.68 19.30
N ALA A 104 5.40 1.77 18.78
CA ALA A 104 4.29 1.16 19.51
C ALA A 104 4.76 0.36 20.74
N VAL A 105 5.89 -0.35 20.63
CA VAL A 105 6.52 -1.03 21.76
C VAL A 105 7.04 -0.01 22.77
N SER A 106 7.69 1.08 22.32
CA SER A 106 8.19 2.13 23.23
C SER A 106 7.05 2.88 23.95
N ASP A 107 5.95 3.13 23.26
CA ASP A 107 4.75 3.80 23.79
C ASP A 107 3.95 2.89 24.74
N GLY A 108 3.85 1.59 24.41
CA GLY A 108 3.30 0.57 25.30
C GLY A 108 4.12 0.36 26.58
N ILE A 109 5.41 0.71 26.54
CA ILE A 109 6.28 0.86 27.71
C ILE A 109 6.29 2.34 28.12
N THR A 110 5.13 2.99 28.26
CA THR A 110 5.10 4.26 29.00
C THR A 110 5.43 3.91 30.45
N PRO A 111 6.62 4.26 31.00
CA PRO A 111 6.85 4.10 32.41
C PRO A 111 5.92 5.11 33.07
N VAL A 112 4.88 4.63 33.75
CA VAL A 112 4.12 5.43 34.71
C VAL A 112 5.00 5.71 35.93
N GLY A 113 6.13 6.38 35.70
CA GLY A 113 7.00 6.93 36.73
C GLY A 113 6.32 8.15 37.29
N ARG A 114 5.59 7.95 38.40
CA ARG A 114 5.21 9.02 39.33
C ARG A 114 6.40 9.43 40.17
#